data_AF-A0A519W6G1-F1
#
_entry.id   AF-A0A519W6G1-F1
#
_cell.length_a   1.000
_cell.length_b   1.000
_cell.length_c   1.000
_cell.angle_alpha   90.00
_cell.angle_beta   90.00
_cell.angle_gamma   90.00
#
_symmetry.space_group_name_H-M   'P 1'
#
loop_
_entity.id
_entity.type
_entity.pdbx_description
1 polymer ?
#
loop_
_entity_poly.entity_id
_entity_poly.type
_entity_poly.pdbx_seq_one_letter_code
_entity_poly.pdbx_strand_id
1 'polypeptide(L)' 'FRKPITSTSANLSGSPTPPFFDEIDEEILNAVDYVVDWEQDLRISKKPSTIIKLGSGGQFSFLRR' A
#
# COMPACT_ATOMS: atom_id res chain seq x y z
N PHE A 1 -6.20 -17.01 10.83
CA PHE A 1 -6.84 -16.40 9.65
C PHE A 1 -6.54 -17.25 8.42
N ARG A 2 -7.57 -17.73 7.68
CA ARG A 2 -7.43 -18.51 6.43
C ARG A 2 -8.25 -17.87 5.30
N LYS A 3 -8.33 -16.54 5.32
CA LYS A 3 -9.08 -15.73 4.36
C LYS A 3 -8.11 -14.76 3.68
N PRO A 4 -8.36 -14.36 2.43
CA PRO A 4 -7.56 -13.33 1.77
C PRO A 4 -7.64 -12.01 2.54
N ILE A 5 -6.58 -11.22 2.46
CA ILE A 5 -6.49 -9.88 3.05
C ILE A 5 -6.49 -8.86 1.91
N THR A 6 -7.32 -7.85 2.05
CA THR A 6 -7.25 -6.66 1.20
C THR A 6 -6.26 -5.69 1.81
N SER A 7 -5.25 -5.28 1.04
CA SER A 7 -4.24 -4.32 1.47
C SER A 7 -4.17 -3.18 0.46
N THR A 8 -4.27 -1.96 0.96
CA THR A 8 -4.03 -0.71 0.22
C THR A 8 -2.90 0.06 0.89
N SER A 9 -2.41 1.13 0.25
CA SER A 9 -1.46 2.04 0.88
C SER A 9 -2.11 2.78 2.05
N ALA A 10 -1.34 3.04 3.10
CA ALA A 10 -1.78 3.73 4.31
C ALA A 10 -1.72 5.25 4.11
N ASN A 11 -2.62 5.80 3.28
CA ASN A 11 -2.75 7.23 3.03
C ASN A 11 -4.20 7.65 2.87
N LEU A 12 -4.47 8.92 3.14
CA LEU A 12 -5.77 9.53 2.87
C LEU A 12 -6.03 9.58 1.35
N SER A 13 -7.30 9.53 0.97
CA SER A 13 -7.70 9.55 -0.44
C SER A 13 -7.26 10.85 -1.11
N GLY A 14 -6.59 10.75 -2.25
CA GLY A 14 -6.02 11.90 -2.98
C GLY A 14 -4.62 12.32 -2.50
N SER A 15 -4.19 11.88 -1.32
CA SER A 15 -2.84 12.15 -0.81
C SER A 15 -1.80 11.18 -1.41
N PRO A 16 -0.51 11.57 -1.47
CA PRO A 16 0.55 10.66 -1.87
C PRO A 16 0.71 9.51 -0.85
N THR A 17 1.22 8.37 -1.31
CA THR A 17 1.57 7.26 -0.42
C THR A 17 2.82 7.61 0.38
N PRO A 18 2.82 7.46 1.72
CA PRO A 18 3.97 7.76 2.54
C PRO A 18 5.09 6.72 2.29
N PRO A 19 6.32 7.15 1.96
CA PRO A 19 7.47 6.27 1.82
C PRO A 19 7.98 5.67 3.13
N PHE A 20 7.70 6.32 4.27
CA PHE A 20 8.14 5.91 5.61
C PHE A 20 6.98 5.93 6.61
N PHE A 21 7.13 5.21 7.72
CA PHE A 21 6.06 5.05 8.71
C PHE A 21 5.69 6.35 9.41
N ASP A 22 6.68 7.16 9.77
CA ASP A 22 6.50 8.47 10.45
C ASP A 22 5.89 9.56 9.55
N GLU A 23 5.70 9.26 8.26
CA GLU A 23 4.99 10.11 7.32
C GLU A 23 3.52 9.67 7.11
N ILE A 24 3.08 8.60 7.77
CA ILE A 24 1.67 8.21 7.80
C ILE A 24 0.90 9.24 8.63
N ASP A 25 -0.21 9.72 8.06
CA ASP A 25 -1.08 10.70 8.70
C ASP A 25 -1.61 10.18 10.06
N GLU A 26 -1.53 11.02 11.10
CA GLU A 26 -2.03 10.68 12.44
C GLU A 26 -3.51 10.32 12.43
N GLU A 27 -4.31 10.88 11.51
CA GLU A 27 -5.73 10.52 11.35
C GLU A 27 -5.88 9.02 11.09
N ILE A 28 -5.01 8.44 10.26
CA ILE A 28 -5.04 7.00 9.95
C ILE A 28 -4.62 6.18 11.17
N LEU A 29 -3.52 6.58 11.84
CA LEU A 29 -3.00 5.86 13.01
C LEU A 29 -4.02 5.81 14.15
N ASN A 30 -4.80 6.89 14.32
CA ASN A 30 -5.84 6.98 15.34
C ASN A 30 -7.16 6.29 14.93
N ALA A 31 -7.37 6.03 13.63
CA ALA A 31 -8.63 5.45 13.12
C ALA A 31 -8.62 3.91 12.99
N VAL A 32 -7.46 3.26 13.11
CA VAL A 32 -7.32 1.81 12.96
C VAL A 32 -7.38 1.08 14.30
N ASP A 33 -7.89 -0.16 14.31
CA ASP A 33 -7.97 -0.98 15.53
C ASP A 33 -6.58 -1.42 16.05
N TYR A 34 -5.59 -1.50 15.16
CA TYR A 34 -4.26 -1.99 15.51
C TYR A 34 -3.20 -1.48 14.54
N VAL A 35 -2.09 -1.00 15.10
CA VAL A 35 -0.85 -0.68 14.38
C VAL A 35 0.21 -1.69 14.80
N VAL A 36 0.74 -2.44 13.83
CA VAL A 36 1.78 -3.44 14.12
C VAL A 36 3.13 -2.75 14.34
N ASP A 37 3.81 -3.10 15.44
CA ASP A 37 5.18 -2.67 15.72
C ASP A 37 6.18 -3.55 14.94
N TRP A 38 6.37 -3.21 13.66
CA TRP A 38 7.29 -3.91 12.77
C TRP A 38 7.89 -2.95 11.74
N GLU A 39 9.22 -2.88 11.68
CA GLU A 39 9.99 -2.09 10.69
C GLU A 39 9.61 -0.59 10.63
N GLN A 40 9.10 0.02 11.71
CA GLN A 40 8.65 1.42 11.68
C GLN A 40 9.81 2.40 11.42
N ASP A 41 11.03 2.09 11.87
CA ASP A 41 12.23 2.90 11.62
C ASP A 41 12.92 2.61 10.26
N LEU A 42 12.36 1.73 9.43
CA LEU A 42 12.99 1.32 8.18
C LEU A 42 13.01 2.48 7.17
N ARG A 43 14.21 3.01 6.89
CA ARG A 43 14.44 4.07 5.90
C ARG A 43 14.76 3.53 4.50
N ILE A 44 13.94 2.60 4.03
CA ILE A 44 14.01 2.05 2.67
C ILE A 44 12.66 2.28 1.99
N SER A 45 12.62 3.21 1.04
CA SER A 45 11.40 3.46 0.26
C SER A 45 11.05 2.22 -0.58
N LYS A 46 9.85 1.67 -0.35
CA LYS A 46 9.34 0.49 -1.07
C LYS A 46 8.46 0.94 -2.23
N LYS A 47 8.70 0.38 -3.41
CA LYS A 47 7.88 0.66 -4.60
C LYS A 47 6.50 0.01 -4.48
N PRO A 48 5.39 0.70 -4.83
CA PRO A 48 4.08 0.09 -4.93
C PRO A 48 4.07 -1.08 -5.92
N SER A 49 3.09 -1.98 -5.77
CA SER A 49 2.96 -3.14 -6.67
C SER A 49 2.67 -2.70 -8.11
N THR A 50 3.39 -3.29 -9.06
CA THR A 50 3.05 -3.27 -10.48
C THR A 50 1.69 -3.94 -10.69
N ILE A 51 0.81 -3.29 -11.45
CA ILE A 51 -0.50 -3.83 -11.78
C ILE A 51 -0.56 -4.02 -13.30
N ILE A 52 -0.80 -5.26 -13.72
CA ILE A 52 -0.94 -5.64 -15.12
C ILE A 52 -2.36 -6.11 -15.36
N LYS A 53 -3.02 -5.55 -16.37
CA LYS A 53 -4.30 -6.03 -16.86
C LYS A 53 -4.06 -7.03 -17.99
N LEU A 54 -4.59 -8.24 -17.84
CA LEU A 54 -4.54 -9.28 -18.86
C LEU A 54 -5.78 -9.21 -19.75
N GLY A 55 -5.58 -9.31 -21.06
CA GLY A 55 -6.61 -9.38 -22.09
C GLY A 55 -6.59 -10.73 -22.83
N SER A 56 -7.50 -10.88 -23.79
CA SER A 56 -7.57 -12.09 -24.62
C SER A 56 -6.34 -12.27 -25.50
N GLY A 57 -5.98 -13.52 -25.79
CA GLY A 57 -4.92 -13.85 -26.76
C GLY A 57 -3.51 -13.41 -26.32
N GLY A 58 -3.25 -13.30 -25.02
CA GLY A 58 -1.94 -12.92 -24.49
C GLY A 58 -1.66 -11.41 -24.48
N GLN A 59 -2.64 -10.59 -24.82
CA GLN A 59 -2.51 -9.13 -24.69
C GLN A 59 -2.43 -8.73 -23.21
N PHE A 60 -1.61 -7.73 -22.90
CA PHE A 60 -1.57 -7.14 -21.57
C PHE A 60 -1.29 -5.64 -21.64
N SER A 61 -1.68 -4.93 -20.58
CA SER A 61 -1.32 -3.53 -20.38
C SER A 61 -0.92 -3.26 -18.94
N PHE A 62 0.00 -2.32 -18.75
CA PHE A 62 0.34 -1.83 -17.41
C PHE A 62 -0.70 -0.82 -16.97
N LEU A 63 -1.31 -1.05 -15.81
CA LEU A 63 -2.13 -0.05 -15.12
C LEU A 63 -1.28 0.77 -14.15
N ARG A 64 -0.22 0.17 -13.57
CA ARG A 64 0.74 0.83 -12.68
C ARG A 64 2.08 0.10 -12.76
N ARG A 65 3.19 0.84 -12.66
CA ARG A 65 4.55 0.29 -12.65
C ARG A 65 5.22 0.43 -11.30
#